data_AF-A0A7K2NT09-F1
#
_entry.id   AF-A0A7K2NT09-F1
#
_cell.length_a   1.000
_cell.length_b   1.000
_cell.length_c   1.000
_cell.angle_alpha   90.00
_cell.angle_beta   90.00
_cell.angle_gamma   90.00
#
_symmetry.space_group_name_H-M   'P 1'
#
loop_
_entity.id
_entity.type
_entity.pdbx_description
1 polymer ?
#
loop_
_entity_poly.entity_id
_entity_poly.type
_entity_poly.pdbx_seq_one_letter_code
_entity_poly.pdbx_strand_id
1 'polypeptide(L)'
;MTGLRYVYAVCRPFGAALQSQLAGVADDPPRLLPHGDLVAVVSHVPEDDFGEAALRDRLEDLDWLTATARAHQQVVDALTAVTTPLPLRLATVFRDDSGVRVMLEEREAAFRRTLDRLDGRVEWGVKV
;
A
#
# COMPACT_ATOMS: atom_id res chain seq x y z
N MET A 1 11.07 10.95 -14.83
CA MET A 1 10.99 11.50 -13.46
C MET A 1 10.55 10.36 -12.55
N THR A 2 11.43 9.86 -11.71
CA THR A 2 11.13 8.75 -10.79
C THR A 2 10.31 9.29 -9.62
N GLY A 3 8.99 9.12 -9.66
CA GLY A 3 8.10 9.53 -8.57
C GLY A 3 8.34 8.74 -7.29
N LEU A 4 7.90 9.29 -6.16
CA LEU A 4 7.96 8.60 -4.86
C LEU A 4 7.05 7.35 -4.90
N ARG A 5 7.33 6.35 -4.07
CA ARG A 5 6.57 5.09 -3.98
C ARG A 5 5.64 5.15 -2.79
N TYR A 6 4.35 5.23 -3.06
CA TYR A 6 3.33 5.03 -2.05
C TYR A 6 3.09 3.52 -1.88
N VAL A 7 3.23 2.98 -0.68
CA VAL A 7 3.07 1.55 -0.40
C VAL A 7 1.75 1.31 0.33
N TYR A 8 0.85 0.56 -0.30
CA TYR A 8 -0.48 0.28 0.22
C TYR A 8 -0.45 -0.88 1.22
N ALA A 9 0.17 -1.99 0.82
CA ALA A 9 0.14 -3.23 1.57
C ALA A 9 1.33 -4.13 1.22
N VAL A 10 1.58 -5.12 2.08
CA VAL A 10 2.48 -6.25 1.83
C VAL A 10 1.66 -7.54 1.83
N CYS A 11 1.91 -8.43 0.88
CA CYS A 11 1.19 -9.71 0.76
C CYS A 11 2.12 -10.83 0.27
N ARG A 12 1.60 -12.07 0.26
CA ARG A 12 2.23 -13.20 -0.44
C ARG A 12 2.05 -13.04 -1.95
N PRO A 13 2.96 -13.59 -2.79
CA PRO A 13 2.74 -13.67 -4.23
C PRO A 13 1.40 -14.30 -4.58
N PHE A 14 0.68 -13.69 -5.51
CA PHE A 14 -0.62 -14.16 -5.99
C PHE A 14 -0.68 -14.05 -7.52
N GLY A 15 -1.42 -14.96 -8.16
CA GLY A 15 -1.50 -15.05 -9.62
C GLY A 15 -2.69 -14.32 -10.25
N ALA A 16 -3.66 -13.87 -9.44
CA ALA A 16 -4.81 -13.13 -9.92
C ALA A 16 -4.41 -11.69 -10.29
N ALA A 17 -4.89 -11.21 -11.44
CA ALA A 17 -4.68 -9.82 -11.82
C ALA A 17 -5.56 -8.89 -10.98
N LEU A 18 -4.99 -7.77 -10.54
CA LEU A 18 -5.79 -6.65 -10.05
C LEU A 18 -6.65 -6.09 -11.18
N GLN A 19 -7.81 -5.52 -10.83
CA GLN A 19 -8.73 -4.93 -11.80
C GLN A 19 -8.01 -3.86 -12.64
N SER A 20 -8.17 -3.91 -13.96
CA SER A 20 -7.45 -3.04 -14.90
C SER A 20 -7.78 -1.55 -14.78
N GLN A 21 -8.90 -1.21 -14.14
CA GLN A 21 -9.36 0.17 -13.92
C GLN A 21 -9.16 0.66 -12.47
N LEU A 22 -8.44 -0.10 -11.65
CA LEU A 22 -8.19 0.27 -10.26
C LEU A 22 -7.24 1.48 -10.22
N ALA A 23 -7.77 2.64 -9.86
CA ALA A 23 -6.99 3.83 -9.56
C ALA A 23 -6.43 3.74 -8.13
N GLY A 24 -5.15 4.08 -7.96
CA GLY A 24 -4.55 4.29 -6.65
C GLY A 24 -4.63 5.75 -6.21
N VAL A 25 -3.89 6.06 -5.16
CA VAL A 25 -3.57 7.43 -4.74
C VAL A 25 -2.89 8.18 -5.88
N ALA A 26 -3.29 9.45 -6.06
CA ALA A 26 -2.87 10.31 -7.17
C ALA A 26 -3.22 9.77 -8.56
N ASP A 27 -4.31 8.98 -8.66
CA ASP A 27 -4.83 8.35 -9.88
C ASP A 27 -3.86 7.39 -10.59
N ASP A 28 -2.75 7.05 -9.93
CA ASP A 28 -1.74 6.15 -10.49
C ASP A 28 -2.08 4.69 -10.12
N PRO A 29 -2.19 3.79 -11.12
CA PRO A 29 -2.63 2.42 -10.87
C PRO A 29 -1.60 1.61 -10.06
N PRO A 30 -2.05 0.75 -9.14
CA PRO A 30 -1.16 -0.03 -8.29
C PRO A 30 -0.39 -1.07 -9.11
N ARG A 31 0.85 -1.30 -8.69
CA ARG A 31 1.81 -2.23 -9.27
C ARG A 31 2.35 -3.16 -8.19
N LEU A 32 2.72 -4.35 -8.61
CA LEU A 32 3.35 -5.34 -7.74
C LEU A 32 4.86 -5.16 -7.78
N LEU A 33 5.47 -5.08 -6.60
CA LEU A 33 6.92 -5.07 -6.41
C LEU A 33 7.33 -6.33 -5.63
N PRO A 34 7.71 -7.42 -6.33
CA PRO A 34 8.14 -8.66 -5.68
C PRO A 34 9.52 -8.53 -5.06
N HIS A 35 9.72 -9.10 -3.87
CA HIS A 35 11.02 -9.27 -3.21
C HIS A 35 10.99 -10.53 -2.33
N GLY A 36 11.76 -11.55 -2.72
CA GLY A 36 11.71 -12.86 -2.08
C GLY A 36 10.31 -13.48 -2.22
N ASP A 37 9.71 -13.86 -1.08
CA ASP A 37 8.36 -14.44 -0.99
C ASP A 37 7.30 -13.42 -0.52
N LEU A 38 7.63 -12.13 -0.61
CA LEU A 38 6.74 -11.01 -0.32
C LEU A 38 6.55 -10.15 -1.57
N VAL A 39 5.40 -9.49 -1.62
CA VAL A 39 5.06 -8.51 -2.65
C VAL A 39 4.58 -7.24 -1.94
N ALA A 40 5.25 -6.12 -2.21
CA ALA A 40 4.69 -4.81 -1.90
C ALA A 40 3.78 -4.36 -3.03
N VAL A 41 2.62 -3.82 -2.68
CA VAL A 41 1.72 -3.18 -3.64
C VAL A 41 1.96 -1.68 -3.56
N VAL A 42 2.34 -1.07 -4.69
CA VAL A 42 2.86 0.29 -4.75
C VAL A 42 2.27 1.09 -5.91
N SER A 43 2.24 2.42 -5.80
CA SER A 43 2.01 3.33 -6.92
C SER A 43 3.02 4.47 -6.86
N HIS A 44 3.16 5.21 -7.95
CA HIS A 44 3.91 6.46 -7.96
C HIS A 44 3.04 7.59 -7.45
N VAL A 45 3.64 8.50 -6.70
CA VAL A 45 2.99 9.73 -6.24
C VAL A 45 3.89 10.95 -6.46
N PRO A 46 3.32 12.14 -6.70
CA PRO A 46 4.10 13.34 -6.96
C PRO A 46 4.83 13.81 -5.71
N GLU A 47 6.10 14.21 -5.87
CA GLU A 47 6.92 14.73 -4.77
C GLU A 47 6.36 16.04 -4.21
N ASP A 48 5.69 16.85 -5.05
CA ASP A 48 5.07 18.13 -4.65
C ASP A 48 3.95 17.96 -3.61
N ASP A 49 3.34 16.77 -3.51
CA ASP A 49 2.30 16.49 -2.50
C ASP A 49 2.76 15.49 -1.43
N PHE A 50 3.68 14.57 -1.77
CA PHE A 50 4.08 13.45 -0.90
C PHE A 50 5.53 13.52 -0.40
N GLY A 51 6.28 14.55 -0.80
CA GLY A 51 7.56 14.89 -0.20
C GLY A 51 7.40 15.27 1.27
N GLU A 52 8.43 15.08 2.09
CA GLU A 52 8.32 15.13 3.55
C GLU A 52 7.67 16.42 4.10
N ALA A 53 8.06 17.58 3.57
CA ALA A 53 7.48 18.86 3.98
C ALA A 53 6.03 19.02 3.51
N ALA A 54 5.78 18.81 2.21
CA ALA A 54 4.46 18.95 1.62
C ALA A 54 3.44 17.97 2.23
N LEU A 55 3.86 16.74 2.49
CA LEU A 55 3.02 15.71 3.10
C LEU A 55 2.51 16.14 4.48
N ARG A 56 3.35 16.83 5.28
CA ARG A 56 2.92 17.34 6.59
C ARG A 56 1.77 18.32 6.45
N ASP A 57 1.89 19.27 5.54
CA ASP A 57 0.86 20.29 5.30
C ASP A 57 -0.41 19.65 4.70
N ARG A 58 -0.24 18.71 3.76
CA ARG A 58 -1.35 17.96 3.15
C ARG A 58 -2.14 17.12 4.14
N LEU A 59 -1.49 16.58 5.18
CA LEU A 59 -2.18 15.81 6.22
C LEU A 59 -3.10 16.67 7.11
N GLU A 60 -2.93 17.99 7.12
CA GLU A 60 -3.83 18.93 7.82
C GLU A 60 -5.04 19.33 6.95
N ASP A 61 -4.96 19.10 5.63
CA ASP A 61 -6.08 19.28 4.69
C ASP A 61 -7.01 18.05 4.74
N LEU A 62 -8.18 18.23 5.37
CA LEU A 62 -9.15 17.14 5.56
C LEU A 62 -9.74 16.59 4.27
N ASP A 63 -9.90 17.43 3.23
CA ASP A 63 -10.47 17.00 1.96
C ASP A 63 -9.45 16.14 1.21
N TRP A 64 -8.19 16.60 1.17
CA TRP A 64 -7.09 15.82 0.60
C TRP A 64 -6.85 14.52 1.37
N LEU A 65 -6.87 14.57 2.70
CA LEU A 65 -6.70 13.40 3.56
C LEU A 65 -7.81 12.37 3.32
N THR A 66 -9.06 12.84 3.21
CA THR A 66 -10.21 11.97 2.94
C THR A 66 -10.11 11.32 1.56
N ALA A 67 -9.75 12.08 0.53
CA ALA A 67 -9.56 11.55 -0.83
C ALA A 67 -8.44 10.51 -0.86
N THR A 68 -7.31 10.80 -0.23
CA THR A 68 -6.14 9.90 -0.15
C THR A 68 -6.47 8.63 0.63
N ALA A 69 -7.17 8.74 1.75
CA ALA A 69 -7.62 7.59 2.54
C ALA A 69 -8.59 6.70 1.77
N ARG A 70 -9.53 7.28 1.01
CA ARG A 70 -10.46 6.52 0.16
C ARG A 70 -9.72 5.77 -0.96
N ALA A 71 -8.83 6.44 -1.66
CA ALA A 71 -8.03 5.81 -2.72
C ALA A 71 -7.14 4.69 -2.17
N HIS A 72 -6.52 4.91 -0.99
CA HIS A 72 -5.76 3.87 -0.31
C HIS A 72 -6.63 2.65 0.04
N GLN A 73 -7.80 2.89 0.65
CA GLN A 73 -8.71 1.82 1.05
C GLN A 73 -9.23 1.04 -0.17
N GLN A 74 -9.53 1.72 -1.27
CA GLN A 74 -9.99 1.06 -2.50
C GLN A 74 -8.98 0.04 -3.03
N VAL A 75 -7.69 0.36 -2.97
CA VAL A 75 -6.63 -0.59 -3.36
C VAL A 75 -6.56 -1.76 -2.38
N VAL A 76 -6.65 -1.49 -1.07
CA VAL A 76 -6.65 -2.54 -0.03
C VAL A 76 -7.86 -3.47 -0.18
N ASP A 77 -9.05 -2.95 -0.40
CA ASP A 77 -10.27 -3.73 -0.60
C ASP A 77 -10.16 -4.62 -1.84
N ALA A 78 -9.62 -4.09 -2.94
CA ALA A 78 -9.38 -4.85 -4.15
C ALA A 78 -8.37 -6.00 -3.93
N LEU A 79 -7.35 -5.79 -3.08
CA LEU A 79 -6.40 -6.84 -2.72
C LEU A 79 -7.06 -7.93 -1.87
N THR A 80 -7.93 -7.58 -0.93
CA THR A 80 -8.65 -8.55 -0.09
C THR A 80 -9.52 -9.52 -0.91
N ALA A 81 -9.94 -9.13 -2.12
CA ALA A 81 -10.66 -10.02 -3.02
C ALA A 81 -9.80 -11.13 -3.66
N VAL A 82 -8.47 -10.98 -3.65
CA VAL A 82 -7.55 -11.87 -4.39
C VAL A 82 -6.39 -12.42 -3.55
N THR A 83 -6.14 -11.86 -2.37
CA THR A 83 -5.06 -12.27 -1.46
C THR A 83 -5.37 -11.83 -0.02
N THR A 84 -4.49 -12.17 0.93
CA THR A 84 -4.49 -11.66 2.30
C THR A 84 -3.49 -10.49 2.40
N PRO A 85 -3.91 -9.22 2.21
CA PRO A 85 -3.02 -8.09 2.37
C PRO A 85 -2.75 -7.77 3.84
N LEU A 86 -1.53 -7.29 4.14
CA LEU A 86 -1.22 -6.52 5.35
C LEU A 86 -1.19 -5.04 4.97
N PRO A 87 -2.26 -4.27 5.24
CA PRO A 87 -2.28 -2.85 4.95
C PRO A 87 -1.19 -2.13 5.75
N LEU A 88 -0.44 -1.26 5.08
CA LEU A 88 0.47 -0.34 5.74
C LEU A 88 -0.28 0.93 6.15
N ARG A 89 0.33 1.72 7.04
CA ARG A 89 -0.25 2.99 7.45
C ARG A 89 -0.41 3.91 6.25
N LEU A 90 -1.45 4.75 6.27
CA LEU A 90 -1.65 5.81 5.29
C LEU A 90 -0.37 6.65 5.16
N ALA A 91 -0.08 7.10 3.93
CA ALA A 91 1.11 7.89 3.61
C ALA A 91 2.45 7.20 3.93
N THR A 92 2.51 5.87 3.80
CA THR A 92 3.78 5.15 3.79
C THR A 92 4.47 5.37 2.44
N VAL A 93 5.45 6.27 2.39
CA VAL A 93 6.12 6.71 1.16
C VAL A 93 7.63 6.42 1.19
N PHE A 94 8.18 5.94 0.07
CA PHE A 94 9.61 5.72 -0.14
C PHE A 94 10.11 6.51 -1.34
N ARG A 95 11.42 6.80 -1.37
CA ARG A 95 12.04 7.49 -2.50
C ARG A 95 11.94 6.68 -3.81
N ASP A 96 12.18 5.38 -3.72
CA ASP A 96 12.21 4.47 -4.86
C ASP A 96 11.94 3.02 -4.45
N ASP A 97 11.93 2.13 -5.45
CA ASP A 97 11.73 0.69 -5.26
C ASP A 97 12.79 0.08 -4.35
N SER A 98 14.03 0.60 -4.34
CA SER A 98 15.11 0.08 -3.49
C SER A 98 14.79 0.31 -2.02
N GLY A 99 14.27 1.49 -1.67
CA GLY A 99 13.81 1.76 -0.31
C GLY A 99 12.68 0.81 0.14
N VAL A 100 11.74 0.51 -0.76
CA VAL A 100 10.67 -0.46 -0.47
C VAL A 100 11.24 -1.86 -0.26
N ARG A 101 12.22 -2.27 -1.08
CA ARG A 101 12.88 -3.59 -0.95
C ARG A 101 13.63 -3.73 0.37
N VAL A 102 14.37 -2.69 0.78
CA VAL A 102 15.04 -2.66 2.10
C VAL A 102 14.01 -2.84 3.22
N MET A 103 12.87 -2.15 3.16
CA MET A 103 11.81 -2.32 4.16
C MET A 103 11.23 -3.75 4.18
N LEU A 104 11.06 -4.38 3.02
CA LEU A 104 10.61 -5.77 2.93
C LEU A 104 11.63 -6.74 3.55
N GLU A 105 12.92 -6.54 3.26
CA GLU A 105 14.03 -7.36 3.78
C GLU A 105 14.16 -7.24 5.31
N GLU A 106 14.25 -6.01 5.83
CA GLU A 106 14.43 -5.75 7.26
C GLU A 106 13.27 -6.28 8.12
N ARG A 107 12.06 -6.30 7.55
CA ARG A 107 10.82 -6.68 8.25
C ARG A 107 10.26 -8.02 7.79
N GLU A 108 11.00 -8.78 6.99
CA GLU A 108 10.56 -10.01 6.34
C GLU A 108 9.92 -11.00 7.32
N ALA A 109 10.64 -11.31 8.41
CA ALA A 109 10.17 -12.24 9.44
C ALA A 109 8.91 -11.74 10.16
N ALA A 110 8.73 -10.42 10.32
CA ALA A 110 7.54 -9.86 10.95
C ALA A 110 6.33 -9.93 10.01
N PHE A 111 6.51 -9.61 8.73
CA PHE A 111 5.45 -9.72 7.73
C PHE A 111 5.00 -11.16 7.53
N ARG A 112 5.93 -12.10 7.34
CA ARG A 112 5.60 -13.53 7.20
C ARG A 112 4.79 -14.06 8.36
N ARG A 113 5.27 -13.86 9.60
CA ARG A 113 4.54 -14.30 10.80
C ARG A 113 3.13 -13.73 10.89
N THR A 114 2.95 -12.49 10.46
CA THR A 114 1.63 -11.84 10.50
C THR A 114 0.72 -12.38 9.39
N LEU A 115 1.25 -12.54 8.17
CA LEU A 115 0.55 -13.17 7.04
C LEU A 115 0.12 -14.60 7.39
N ASP A 116 1.02 -15.42 7.93
CA ASP A 116 0.73 -16.81 8.32
C ASP A 116 -0.37 -16.88 9.39
N ARG A 117 -0.42 -15.91 10.30
CA ARG A 117 -1.47 -15.83 11.32
C ARG A 117 -2.83 -15.46 10.73
N LEU A 118 -2.85 -14.61 9.70
CA LEU A 118 -4.06 -14.04 9.11
C LEU A 118 -4.57 -14.81 7.89
N ASP A 119 -3.80 -15.76 7.37
CA ASP A 119 -4.18 -16.53 6.20
C ASP A 119 -5.51 -17.25 6.40
N GLY A 120 -6.39 -17.14 5.40
CA GLY A 120 -7.76 -17.69 5.44
C GLY A 120 -8.69 -17.03 6.48
N ARG A 121 -8.33 -15.89 7.06
CA ARG A 121 -9.16 -15.15 8.03
C ARG A 121 -9.74 -13.88 7.43
N VAL A 122 -10.81 -13.40 8.06
CA VAL A 122 -11.49 -12.14 7.71
C VAL A 122 -11.60 -11.23 8.93
N GLU A 123 -11.44 -9.94 8.71
CA GLU A 123 -11.63 -8.91 9.74
C GLU A 123 -13.10 -8.49 9.81
N TRP A 124 -13.63 -8.30 11.02
CA TRP A 124 -14.98 -7.80 11.27
C TRP A 124 -14.95 -6.61 12.22
N GLY A 125 -15.51 -5.48 11.78
CA GLY A 125 -15.84 -4.36 12.65
C GLY A 125 -17.31 -4.41 13.06
N VAL A 126 -17.60 -4.54 14.36
CA VAL A 126 -18.96 -4.54 14.90
C VAL A 126 -19.18 -3.26 15.70
N LYS A 127 -20.25 -2.52 15.41
CA LYS A 127 -20.71 -1.35 16.18
C LYS A 127 -22.13 -1.63 16.67
N VAL A 128 -22.40 -1.34 17.95
CA VAL A 128 -23.70 -1.49 18.63
C VAL A 128 -24.22 -0.14 19.10
#